data_AF-A0A9E8KRK4-F1
#
_entry.id   AF-A0A9E8KRK4-F1
#
_cell.length_a   1.000
_cell.length_b   1.000
_cell.length_c   1.000
_cell.angle_alpha   90.00
_cell.angle_beta   90.00
_cell.angle_gamma   90.00
#
_symmetry.space_group_name_H-M   'P 1'
#
loop_
_entity.id
_entity.type
_entity.pdbx_description
1 polymer ?
#
loop_
_entity_poly.entity_id
_entity_poly.type
_entity_poly.pdbx_seq_one_letter_code
_entity_poly.pdbx_strand_id
1 'polypeptide(L)'
;MFVSPEVLLDMTDKDNFKDTRAEELSDENQLSNKIKDSARQIWLAGLGAYNKAEEDAGKIFDKLVKEGEEIEHMTRGVVEKRIKVVEDTVEGVKEKANGTIGKLESVFDQRVSKALQKMGIPTRAEIKALEAQIEELKKQLKEGGKG
;
A
#
# COMPACT_ATOMS: atom_id res chain seq x y z
N MET A 1 -81.67 -9.70 70.06
CA MET A 1 -80.68 -8.69 70.52
C MET A 1 -79.31 -9.14 70.03
N PHE A 2 -78.47 -8.17 69.66
CA PHE A 2 -77.07 -8.28 69.26
C PHE A 2 -76.74 -8.69 67.82
N VAL A 3 -76.29 -7.66 67.09
CA VAL A 3 -75.54 -7.70 65.83
C VAL A 3 -74.09 -8.04 66.15
N SER A 4 -73.43 -8.79 65.27
CA SER A 4 -71.96 -8.76 65.13
C SER A 4 -71.64 -8.65 63.64
N PRO A 5 -70.89 -7.62 63.19
CA PRO A 5 -70.50 -7.47 61.80
C PRO A 5 -69.17 -8.19 61.57
N GLU A 6 -69.15 -9.23 60.72
CA GLU A 6 -67.89 -9.72 60.17
C GLU A 6 -67.39 -8.75 59.11
N VAL A 7 -66.14 -8.33 59.31
CA VAL A 7 -65.37 -7.48 58.40
C VAL A 7 -65.11 -8.29 57.13
N LEU A 8 -65.76 -7.90 56.04
CA LEU A 8 -65.50 -8.38 54.70
C LEU A 8 -64.12 -7.87 54.26
N LEU A 9 -63.10 -8.72 54.39
CA LEU A 9 -61.75 -8.44 53.92
C LEU A 9 -61.76 -8.39 52.38
N ASP A 10 -61.58 -7.19 51.86
CA ASP A 10 -61.52 -6.87 50.44
C ASP A 10 -60.45 -7.71 49.74
N MET A 11 -60.89 -8.51 48.76
CA MET A 11 -60.04 -9.25 47.83
C MET A 11 -59.79 -8.38 46.59
N THR A 12 -59.00 -7.30 46.71
CA THR A 12 -58.51 -6.52 45.57
C THR A 12 -56.98 -6.49 45.52
N ASP A 13 -56.36 -7.66 45.33
CA ASP A 13 -54.90 -7.69 45.05
C ASP A 13 -54.44 -8.89 44.22
N LYS A 14 -55.26 -9.33 43.25
CA LYS A 14 -54.84 -10.35 42.26
C LYS A 14 -55.11 -9.99 40.80
N ASP A 15 -55.86 -8.93 40.54
CA ASP A 15 -56.30 -8.58 39.18
C ASP A 15 -55.40 -7.53 38.51
N ASN A 16 -54.33 -7.07 39.17
CA ASN A 16 -53.41 -6.06 38.61
C ASN A 16 -52.02 -6.60 38.23
N PHE A 17 -51.78 -7.92 38.27
CA PHE A 17 -50.47 -8.51 37.91
C PHE A 17 -50.45 -9.14 36.51
N LYS A 18 -51.62 -9.40 35.90
CA LYS A 18 -51.71 -10.13 34.63
C LYS A 18 -51.75 -9.23 33.39
N ASP A 19 -52.16 -7.97 33.53
CA ASP A 19 -52.38 -7.06 32.40
C ASP A 19 -51.07 -6.45 31.87
N THR A 20 -50.21 -5.98 32.78
CA THR A 20 -48.93 -5.32 32.45
C THR A 20 -47.96 -6.21 31.66
N ARG A 21 -47.98 -7.52 31.90
CA ARG A 21 -47.03 -8.47 31.28
C ARG A 21 -47.48 -8.96 29.90
N ALA A 22 -48.78 -8.86 29.58
CA ALA A 22 -49.30 -9.21 28.26
C ALA A 22 -49.03 -8.09 27.24
N GLU A 23 -49.10 -6.84 27.66
CA GLU A 23 -48.76 -5.66 26.84
C GLU A 23 -47.25 -5.58 26.57
N GLU A 24 -46.40 -5.76 27.59
CA GLU A 24 -44.93 -5.75 27.45
C GLU A 24 -44.41 -6.81 26.46
N LEU A 25 -44.95 -8.03 26.51
CA LEU A 25 -44.58 -9.12 25.58
C LEU A 25 -45.01 -8.82 24.13
N SER A 26 -46.08 -8.04 23.94
CA SER A 26 -46.59 -7.71 22.62
C SER A 26 -45.75 -6.60 21.95
N ASP A 27 -45.34 -5.60 22.73
CA ASP A 27 -44.50 -4.50 22.27
C ASP A 27 -43.06 -4.96 21.98
N GLU A 28 -42.52 -5.88 22.78
CA GLU A 28 -41.20 -6.47 22.54
C GLU A 28 -41.17 -7.30 21.24
N ASN A 29 -42.25 -8.04 20.95
CA ASN A 29 -42.40 -8.77 19.68
C ASN A 29 -42.53 -7.82 18.49
N GLN A 30 -43.28 -6.71 18.63
CA GLN A 30 -43.40 -5.70 17.57
C GLN A 30 -42.07 -4.99 17.31
N LEU A 31 -41.31 -4.66 18.36
CA LEU A 31 -39.98 -4.05 18.23
C LEU A 31 -38.98 -5.01 17.58
N SER A 32 -38.98 -6.28 17.99
CA SER A 32 -38.13 -7.33 17.40
C SER A 32 -38.40 -7.51 15.90
N ASN A 33 -39.67 -7.46 15.50
CA ASN A 33 -40.05 -7.55 14.08
C ASN A 33 -39.59 -6.33 13.27
N LYS A 34 -39.77 -5.12 13.79
CA LYS A 34 -39.29 -3.88 13.14
C LYS A 34 -37.76 -3.87 12.96
N ILE A 35 -37.02 -4.39 13.95
CA ILE A 35 -35.55 -4.50 13.87
C ILE A 35 -35.15 -5.52 12.79
N LYS A 36 -35.81 -6.68 12.73
CA LYS A 36 -35.56 -7.70 11.69
C LYS A 36 -35.86 -7.16 10.29
N ASP A 37 -36.94 -6.40 10.13
CA ASP A 37 -37.30 -5.79 8.85
C ASP A 37 -36.28 -4.71 8.44
N SER A 38 -35.84 -3.89 9.39
CA SER A 38 -34.77 -2.89 9.16
C SER A 38 -33.45 -3.55 8.77
N ALA A 39 -33.06 -4.61 9.47
CA ALA A 39 -31.85 -5.38 9.17
C ALA A 39 -31.91 -6.02 7.79
N ARG A 40 -33.07 -6.56 7.40
CA ARG A 40 -33.31 -7.09 6.05
C ARG A 40 -33.20 -5.99 4.99
N GLN A 41 -33.76 -4.81 5.23
CA GLN A 41 -33.67 -3.68 4.31
C GLN A 41 -32.23 -3.21 4.14
N ILE A 42 -31.47 -3.07 5.23
CA ILE A 42 -30.04 -2.72 5.17
C ILE A 42 -29.26 -3.77 4.38
N TRP A 43 -29.53 -5.05 4.62
CA TRP A 43 -28.88 -6.13 3.89
C TRP A 43 -29.21 -6.11 2.38
N LEU A 44 -30.47 -5.94 2.02
CA LEU A 44 -30.91 -5.84 0.63
C LEU A 44 -30.35 -4.58 -0.06
N ALA A 45 -30.29 -3.45 0.65
CA ALA A 45 -29.67 -2.23 0.16
C ALA A 45 -28.16 -2.44 -0.06
N GLY A 46 -27.47 -3.13 0.85
CA GLY A 46 -26.08 -3.51 0.70
C GLY A 46 -25.83 -4.41 -0.52
N LEU A 47 -26.66 -5.44 -0.71
CA LEU A 47 -26.59 -6.33 -1.88
C LEU A 47 -26.92 -5.59 -3.19
N GLY A 48 -27.89 -4.69 -3.18
CA GLY A 48 -28.24 -3.86 -4.33
C GLY A 48 -27.12 -2.88 -4.71
N ALA A 49 -26.50 -2.23 -3.72
CA ALA A 49 -25.36 -1.34 -3.95
C ALA A 49 -24.11 -2.10 -4.43
N TYR A 50 -23.86 -3.31 -3.92
CA TYR A 50 -22.76 -4.16 -4.39
C TYR A 50 -22.94 -4.57 -5.86
N ASN A 51 -24.12 -5.09 -6.22
CA ASN A 51 -24.43 -5.42 -7.62
C ASN A 51 -24.34 -4.19 -8.53
N LYS A 52 -24.79 -3.01 -8.05
CA LYS A 52 -24.70 -1.77 -8.81
C LYS A 52 -23.26 -1.30 -9.01
N ALA A 53 -22.43 -1.43 -7.98
CA ALA A 53 -20.99 -1.15 -8.06
C ALA A 53 -20.27 -2.11 -9.02
N GLU A 54 -20.64 -3.40 -9.06
CA GLU A 54 -20.11 -4.36 -10.04
C GLU A 54 -20.53 -4.02 -11.48
N GLU A 55 -21.80 -3.70 -11.70
CA GLU A 55 -22.33 -3.30 -13.01
C GLU A 55 -21.68 -2.00 -13.52
N ASP A 56 -21.50 -1.01 -12.64
CA ASP A 56 -20.91 0.27 -12.99
C ASP A 56 -19.37 0.25 -12.97
N ALA A 57 -18.73 -0.74 -12.35
CA ALA A 57 -17.27 -0.92 -12.36
C ALA A 57 -16.74 -1.17 -13.78
N GLY A 58 -17.45 -1.95 -14.60
CA GLY A 58 -17.07 -2.17 -16.00
C GLY A 58 -17.08 -0.87 -16.81
N LYS A 59 -18.11 -0.03 -16.63
CA LYS A 59 -18.23 1.27 -17.32
C LYS A 59 -17.13 2.25 -16.88
N ILE A 60 -16.78 2.26 -15.60
CA ILE A 60 -15.71 3.09 -15.06
C ILE A 60 -14.34 2.59 -15.57
N PHE A 61 -14.13 1.27 -15.63
CA PHE A 61 -12.93 0.69 -16.20
C PHE A 61 -12.78 1.04 -17.67
N ASP A 62 -13.81 0.84 -18.49
CA ASP A 62 -13.80 1.20 -19.92
C ASP A 62 -13.51 2.69 -20.13
N LYS A 63 -14.04 3.56 -19.26
CA LYS A 63 -13.75 4.99 -19.28
C LYS A 63 -12.29 5.28 -18.96
N LEU A 64 -11.75 4.66 -17.90
CA LEU A 64 -10.34 4.80 -17.52
C LEU A 64 -9.39 4.26 -18.60
N VAL A 65 -9.75 3.17 -19.27
CA VAL A 65 -8.99 2.62 -20.40
C VAL A 65 -8.96 3.62 -21.55
N LYS A 66 -10.10 4.17 -21.95
CA LYS A 66 -10.15 5.20 -23.00
C LYS A 66 -9.34 6.46 -22.65
N GLU A 67 -9.45 6.94 -21.41
CA GLU A 67 -8.63 8.06 -20.94
C GLU A 67 -7.13 7.72 -20.98
N GLY A 68 -6.76 6.49 -20.65
CA GLY A 68 -5.39 5.98 -20.76
C GLY A 68 -4.89 5.91 -22.21
N GLU A 69 -5.71 5.41 -23.13
CA GLU A 69 -5.41 5.37 -24.58
C GLU A 69 -5.25 6.77 -25.17
N GLU A 70 -6.09 7.74 -24.77
CA GLU A 70 -5.96 9.14 -25.19
C GLU A 70 -4.67 9.77 -24.66
N ILE A 71 -4.33 9.54 -23.37
CA ILE A 71 -3.08 10.00 -22.78
C ILE A 71 -1.87 9.36 -23.48
N GLU A 72 -1.92 8.07 -23.79
CA GLU A 72 -0.86 7.38 -24.54
C GLU A 72 -0.70 7.99 -25.93
N HIS A 73 -1.80 8.17 -26.68
CA HIS A 73 -1.76 8.75 -28.03
C HIS A 73 -1.18 10.18 -28.02
N MET A 74 -1.62 11.00 -27.07
CA MET A 74 -1.09 12.36 -26.90
C MET A 74 0.40 12.35 -26.51
N THR A 75 0.80 11.45 -25.61
CA THR A 75 2.21 11.31 -25.18
C THR A 75 3.07 10.80 -26.32
N ARG A 76 2.63 9.78 -27.05
CA ARG A 76 3.32 9.22 -28.22
C ARG A 76 3.47 10.25 -29.34
N GLY A 77 2.43 11.03 -29.64
CA GLY A 77 2.50 12.10 -30.64
C GLY A 77 3.46 13.24 -30.24
N VAL A 78 3.59 13.54 -28.94
CA VAL A 78 4.57 14.50 -28.41
C VAL A 78 5.98 13.92 -28.42
N VAL A 79 6.14 12.63 -28.12
CA VAL A 79 7.43 11.92 -28.16
C VAL A 79 7.93 11.77 -29.59
N GLU A 80 7.10 11.41 -30.57
CA GLU A 80 7.48 11.32 -31.98
C GLU A 80 7.92 12.68 -32.55
N LYS A 81 7.27 13.78 -32.13
CA LYS A 81 7.70 15.14 -32.50
C LYS A 81 9.00 15.58 -31.82
N ARG A 82 9.27 15.13 -30.58
CA ARG A 82 10.55 15.40 -29.90
C ARG A 82 11.69 14.52 -30.40
N ILE A 83 11.44 13.27 -30.80
CA ILE A 83 12.48 12.38 -31.34
C ILE A 83 13.06 12.95 -32.64
N LYS A 84 12.24 13.48 -33.55
CA LYS A 84 12.74 14.13 -34.78
C LYS A 84 13.59 15.39 -34.54
N VAL A 85 13.35 16.12 -33.44
CA VAL A 85 14.17 17.30 -33.06
C VAL A 85 15.44 16.88 -32.32
N VAL A 86 15.40 15.74 -31.63
CA VAL A 86 16.53 15.20 -30.85
C VAL A 86 17.50 14.44 -31.75
N GLU A 87 17.06 13.78 -32.83
CA GLU A 87 17.94 13.06 -33.76
C GLU A 87 18.97 14.01 -34.42
N ASP A 88 18.55 15.21 -34.83
CA ASP A 88 19.45 16.27 -35.36
C ASP A 88 20.34 16.94 -34.28
N THR A 89 20.02 16.78 -32.99
CA THR A 89 20.76 17.40 -31.88
C THR A 89 21.71 16.42 -31.17
N VAL A 90 21.43 15.11 -31.19
CA VAL A 90 22.21 14.09 -30.48
C VAL A 90 23.61 13.88 -31.06
N GLU A 91 23.81 14.14 -32.35
CA GLU A 91 25.13 14.05 -32.97
C GLU A 91 26.11 15.11 -32.39
N GLY A 92 25.59 16.27 -31.93
CA GLY A 92 26.38 17.32 -31.27
C GLY A 92 26.53 17.23 -29.74
N VAL A 93 25.72 16.40 -29.05
CA VAL A 93 25.74 16.30 -27.57
C VAL A 93 26.49 15.08 -27.05
N LYS A 94 26.70 14.06 -27.90
CA LYS A 94 27.41 12.82 -27.53
C LYS A 94 28.85 13.06 -27.04
N GLU A 95 29.53 14.09 -27.54
CA GLU A 95 30.89 14.42 -27.08
C GLU A 95 30.94 15.17 -25.74
N LYS A 96 29.95 16.01 -25.41
CA LYS A 96 29.91 16.75 -24.13
C LYS A 96 29.26 15.98 -22.98
N ALA A 97 28.39 15.01 -23.27
CA ALA A 97 27.72 14.23 -22.23
C ALA A 97 28.60 13.12 -21.62
N ASN A 98 29.49 12.50 -22.41
CA ASN A 98 30.39 11.43 -21.91
C ASN A 98 31.31 11.92 -20.78
N GLY A 99 31.79 13.17 -20.85
CA GLY A 99 32.68 13.72 -19.82
C GLY A 99 32.01 13.96 -18.47
N THR A 100 30.69 14.19 -18.43
CA THR A 100 29.96 14.40 -17.19
C THR A 100 29.62 13.07 -16.52
N ILE A 101 29.19 12.06 -17.29
CA ILE A 101 28.89 10.72 -16.76
C ILE A 101 30.15 10.08 -16.15
N GLY A 102 31.31 10.17 -16.81
CA GLY A 102 32.56 9.63 -16.25
C GLY A 102 33.00 10.28 -14.93
N LYS A 103 32.68 11.56 -14.70
CA LYS A 103 32.92 12.22 -13.41
C LYS A 103 32.01 11.69 -12.31
N LEU A 104 30.74 11.40 -12.61
CA LEU A 104 29.82 10.78 -11.65
C LEU A 104 30.27 9.35 -11.31
N GLU A 105 30.71 8.58 -12.30
CA GLU A 105 31.25 7.23 -12.10
C GLU A 105 32.47 7.24 -11.17
N SER A 106 33.41 8.16 -11.41
CA SER A 106 34.60 8.30 -10.55
C SER A 106 34.26 8.67 -9.10
N VAL A 107 33.29 9.57 -8.88
CA VAL A 107 32.85 9.94 -7.52
C VAL A 107 32.15 8.77 -6.85
N PHE A 108 31.32 8.02 -7.58
CA PHE A 108 30.66 6.83 -7.06
C PHE A 108 31.67 5.77 -6.65
N ASP A 109 32.63 5.44 -7.52
CA ASP A 109 33.70 4.47 -7.24
C ASP A 109 34.50 4.85 -6.00
N GLN A 110 34.81 6.14 -5.83
CA GLN A 110 35.51 6.63 -4.65
C GLN A 110 34.67 6.46 -3.38
N ARG A 111 33.35 6.71 -3.45
CA ARG A 111 32.44 6.53 -2.31
C ARG A 111 32.28 5.06 -1.94
N VAL A 112 32.11 4.19 -2.93
CA VAL A 112 32.02 2.73 -2.74
C VAL A 112 33.31 2.19 -2.15
N SER A 113 34.47 2.55 -2.73
CA SER A 113 35.78 2.15 -2.22
C SER A 113 35.97 2.56 -0.75
N LYS A 114 35.59 3.79 -0.38
CA LYS A 114 35.69 4.28 1.00
C LYS A 114 34.74 3.56 1.96
N ALA A 115 33.55 3.16 1.50
CA ALA A 115 32.62 2.37 2.31
C ALA A 115 33.15 0.96 2.56
N LEU A 116 33.69 0.30 1.52
CA LEU A 116 34.31 -1.02 1.64
C LEU A 116 35.49 -1.01 2.62
N GLN A 117 36.37 -0.01 2.51
CA GLN A 117 37.49 0.17 3.46
C GLN A 117 37.02 0.32 4.91
N LYS A 118 35.96 1.09 5.16
CA LYS A 118 35.37 1.24 6.52
C LYS A 118 34.83 -0.08 7.08
N MET A 119 34.36 -0.97 6.20
CA MET A 119 33.88 -2.30 6.58
C MET A 119 35.00 -3.34 6.65
N GLY A 120 36.26 -2.94 6.45
CA GLY A 120 37.41 -3.84 6.44
C GLY A 120 37.52 -4.70 5.18
N ILE A 121 36.78 -4.36 4.12
CA ILE A 121 36.80 -5.09 2.85
C ILE A 121 37.87 -4.46 1.94
N PRO A 122 38.95 -5.17 1.60
CA PRO A 122 39.98 -4.66 0.70
C PRO A 122 39.44 -4.52 -0.73
N THR A 123 39.81 -3.44 -1.39
CA THR A 123 39.46 -3.19 -2.79
C THR A 123 40.39 -3.93 -3.74
N ARG A 124 39.94 -4.16 -4.98
CA ARG A 124 40.77 -4.81 -6.02
C ARG A 124 42.05 -4.02 -6.32
N ALA A 125 42.00 -2.69 -6.23
CA ALA A 125 43.16 -1.83 -6.46
C ALA A 125 44.23 -2.04 -5.37
N GLU A 126 43.82 -2.11 -4.10
CA GLU A 126 44.71 -2.38 -2.97
C GLU A 126 45.34 -3.76 -3.04
N ILE A 127 44.56 -4.79 -3.40
CA ILE A 127 45.07 -6.15 -3.59
C ILE A 127 46.18 -6.16 -4.66
N LYS A 128 45.92 -5.54 -5.83
CA LYS A 128 46.93 -5.45 -6.90
C LYS A 128 48.18 -4.67 -6.47
N ALA A 129 48.01 -3.59 -5.71
CA ALA A 129 49.13 -2.81 -5.22
C ALA A 129 50.02 -3.63 -4.25
N LEU A 130 49.40 -4.44 -3.40
CA LEU A 130 50.12 -5.36 -2.52
C LEU A 130 50.81 -6.49 -3.30
N GLU A 131 50.15 -7.08 -4.30
CA GLU A 131 50.76 -8.09 -5.19
C GLU A 131 52.02 -7.54 -5.86
N ALA A 132 51.98 -6.31 -6.38
CA ALA A 132 53.13 -5.67 -7.01
C ALA A 132 54.28 -5.44 -6.01
N GLN A 133 53.98 -4.98 -4.80
CA GLN A 133 55.00 -4.81 -3.74
C GLN A 133 55.63 -6.15 -3.35
N ILE A 134 54.83 -7.22 -3.26
CA ILE A 134 55.33 -8.56 -2.95
C ILE A 134 56.25 -9.07 -4.06
N GLU A 135 55.90 -8.88 -5.34
CA GLU A 135 56.75 -9.29 -6.45
C GLU A 135 58.09 -8.53 -6.48
N GLU A 136 58.06 -7.22 -6.20
CA GLU A 136 59.27 -6.41 -6.09
C GLU A 136 60.17 -6.86 -4.92
N LEU A 137 59.59 -7.08 -3.73
CA LEU A 137 60.33 -7.59 -2.58
C LEU A 137 60.90 -8.99 -2.82
N LYS A 138 60.15 -9.88 -3.48
CA LYS A 138 60.64 -11.21 -3.89
C LYS A 138 61.82 -11.10 -4.84
N LYS A 139 61.80 -10.14 -5.76
CA LYS A 139 62.91 -9.91 -6.70
C LYS A 139 64.15 -9.45 -5.95
N GLN A 140 64.02 -8.46 -5.06
CA GLN A 140 65.14 -7.96 -4.24
C GLN A 140 65.73 -9.05 -3.34
N LEU A 141 64.91 -9.91 -2.74
CA LEU A 141 65.38 -11.06 -1.96
C LEU A 141 66.13 -12.09 -2.82
N LYS A 142 65.66 -12.36 -4.04
CA LYS A 142 66.35 -13.27 -4.98
C LYS A 142 67.67 -12.71 -5.47
N GLU A 143 67.79 -11.39 -5.59
CA GLU A 143 69.01 -10.70 -6.00
C GLU A 143 70.02 -10.61 -4.83
N GLY A 144 69.54 -10.33 -3.61
CA GLY A 144 70.36 -10.26 -2.40
C GLY A 144 70.79 -11.62 -1.82
N GLY A 145 70.07 -12.70 -2.12
CA GLY A 145 70.41 -14.07 -1.69
C GLY A 145 71.36 -14.84 -2.63
N LYS A 146 71.95 -14.18 -3.63
CA LYS A 146 72.90 -14.76 -4.58
C LYS A 146 74.37 -14.34 -4.35
N GLY A 147 74.66 -13.66 -3.24
CA GLY A 147 76.01 -13.39 -2.73
C GLY A 147 76.31 -14.24 -1.51
#